data_AF-A0A9D7ZIP0-F1
#
_entry.id   AF-A0A9D7ZIP0-F1
#
_cell.length_a   1.000
_cell.length_b   1.000
_cell.length_c   1.000
_cell.angle_alpha   90.00
_cell.angle_beta   90.00
_cell.angle_gamma   90.00
#
_symmetry.space_group_name_H-M   'P 1'
#
loop_
_entity.id
_entity.type
_entity.pdbx_description
1 polymer ?
#
loop_
_entity_poly.entity_id
_entity_poly.type
_entity_poly.pdbx_seq_one_letter_code
_entity_poly.pdbx_strand_id
1 'polypeptide(L)'
;MKSIVIIQTALAFFLGISSLILVYKLINRYISSKVSLESNNQSFGIFQAGLIISTALILSSVINPAINAIRIVSVGSFDLMLAMKSMAYVLIFFAIGVLFTLIIVGSGVFALFRMTSVDEWVELSNDNKAIAFISAAILIGLALIMDQYIGHLCEIIVPYPKVFQIN
;
A
#
# COMPACT_ATOMS: atom_id res chain seq x y z
N MET A 1 1.27 16.22 24.50
CA MET A 1 1.31 16.55 23.06
C MET A 1 2.59 16.05 22.38
N LYS A 2 3.80 16.44 22.83
CA LYS A 2 5.07 15.98 22.20
C LYS A 2 5.24 14.45 22.15
N SER A 3 4.91 13.73 23.23
CA SER A 3 5.05 12.27 23.28
C SER A 3 4.12 11.50 22.33
N ILE A 4 2.93 12.04 22.04
CA ILE A 4 1.96 11.43 21.13
C ILE A 4 2.48 11.47 19.69
N VAL A 5 3.10 12.59 19.28
CA VAL A 5 3.70 12.73 17.94
C VAL A 5 4.86 11.75 17.75
N ILE A 6 5.67 11.50 18.78
CA ILE A 6 6.76 10.51 18.74
C ILE A 6 6.19 9.10 18.50
N ILE A 7 5.15 8.72 19.25
CA ILE A 7 4.48 7.42 19.09
C ILE A 7 3.86 7.28 17.70
N GLN A 8 3.20 8.32 17.20
CA GLN A 8 2.62 8.33 15.86
C GLN A 8 3.67 8.18 14.76
N THR A 9 4.81 8.86 14.90
CA THR A 9 5.93 8.78 13.95
C THR A 9 6.53 7.37 13.93
N ALA A 10 6.78 6.79 15.12
CA ALA A 10 7.27 5.42 15.22
C ALA A 10 6.28 4.43 14.58
N LEU A 11 4.99 4.57 14.87
CA LEU A 11 3.95 3.72 14.29
C LEU A 11 3.90 3.85 12.76
N ALA A 12 3.94 5.07 12.23
CA ALA A 12 3.98 5.32 10.78
C ALA A 12 5.16 4.62 10.11
N PHE A 13 6.34 4.73 10.73
CA PHE A 13 7.56 4.09 10.26
C PHE A 13 7.45 2.56 10.24
N PHE A 14 6.98 1.96 11.33
CA PHE A 14 6.81 0.50 11.40
C PHE A 14 5.74 -0.02 10.44
N LEU A 15 4.62 0.69 10.28
CA LEU A 15 3.59 0.33 9.29
C LEU A 15 4.15 0.45 7.87
N GLY A 16 4.90 1.53 7.59
CA GLY A 16 5.60 1.74 6.32
C GLY A 16 6.52 0.58 5.95
N ILE A 17 7.44 0.20 6.84
CA ILE A 17 8.37 -0.91 6.58
C ILE A 17 7.63 -2.24 6.48
N SER A 18 6.67 -2.48 7.39
CA SER A 18 5.95 -3.75 7.46
C SER A 18 5.14 -4.01 6.19
N SER A 19 4.46 -3.01 5.62
CA SER A 19 3.72 -3.18 4.37
C SER A 19 4.64 -3.47 3.19
N LEU A 20 5.77 -2.76 3.07
CA LEU A 20 6.70 -2.96 1.95
C LEU A 20 7.24 -4.38 1.95
N ILE A 21 7.66 -4.88 3.12
CA ILE A 21 8.11 -6.27 3.28
C ILE A 21 6.97 -7.25 3.02
N LEU A 22 5.75 -6.96 3.50
CA LEU A 22 4.60 -7.82 3.33
C LEU A 22 4.22 -7.96 1.86
N VAL A 23 4.05 -6.85 1.14
CA VAL A 23 3.68 -6.83 -0.28
C VAL A 23 4.77 -7.51 -1.12
N TYR A 24 6.04 -7.20 -0.85
CA TYR A 24 7.16 -7.90 -1.49
C TYR A 24 7.06 -9.41 -1.32
N LYS A 25 6.86 -9.90 -0.09
CA LYS A 25 6.75 -11.35 0.19
C LYS A 25 5.54 -11.97 -0.47
N LEU A 26 4.38 -11.31 -0.42
CA LEU A 26 3.13 -11.82 -1.01
C LEU A 26 3.26 -11.97 -2.53
N ILE A 27 3.74 -10.93 -3.21
CA ILE A 27 3.91 -10.95 -4.67
C ILE A 27 5.00 -11.92 -5.08
N ASN A 28 6.15 -11.94 -4.38
CA ASN A 28 7.21 -12.90 -4.68
C ASN A 28 6.72 -14.33 -4.54
N ARG A 29 6.01 -14.65 -3.46
CA ARG A 29 5.41 -15.97 -3.26
C ARG A 29 4.39 -16.32 -4.34
N TYR A 30 3.57 -15.36 -4.75
CA TYR A 30 2.60 -15.57 -5.83
C TYR A 30 3.28 -15.90 -7.15
N ILE A 31 4.30 -15.12 -7.54
CA ILE A 31 4.99 -15.28 -8.82
C ILE A 31 5.85 -16.54 -8.84
N SER A 32 6.62 -16.82 -7.78
CA SER A 32 7.42 -18.05 -7.68
C SER A 32 6.56 -19.33 -7.69
N SER A 33 5.27 -19.23 -7.39
CA SER A 33 4.35 -20.37 -7.54
C SER A 33 3.88 -20.62 -8.98
N LYS A 34 4.00 -19.61 -9.86
CA LYS A 34 3.55 -19.64 -11.25
C LYS A 34 4.68 -19.87 -12.23
N VAL A 35 5.88 -19.36 -11.92
CA VAL A 35 7.01 -19.40 -12.84
C VAL A 35 8.31 -19.70 -12.09
N SER A 36 9.19 -20.50 -12.70
CA SER A 36 10.55 -20.72 -12.23
C SER A 36 11.40 -19.49 -12.52
N LEU A 37 11.72 -18.74 -11.47
CA LEU A 37 12.61 -17.58 -11.56
C LEU A 37 14.07 -18.05 -11.50
N GLU A 38 14.88 -17.65 -12.49
CA GLU A 38 16.33 -17.83 -12.42
C GLU A 38 16.93 -16.97 -11.30
N SER A 39 18.03 -17.43 -10.70
CA SER A 39 18.65 -16.82 -9.50
C SER A 39 19.20 -15.40 -9.72
N ASN A 40 19.27 -14.92 -10.96
CA ASN A 40 19.79 -13.60 -11.32
C ASN A 40 18.94 -12.87 -12.38
N ASN A 41 17.61 -12.93 -12.23
CA ASN A 41 16.71 -12.24 -13.16
C ASN A 41 16.61 -10.73 -12.83
N GLN A 42 17.17 -9.89 -13.70
CA GLN A 42 17.21 -8.43 -13.51
C GLN A 42 15.84 -7.80 -13.75
N SER A 43 15.08 -8.35 -14.70
CA SER A 43 13.75 -7.88 -15.09
C SER A 43 12.78 -8.02 -13.93
N PHE A 44 12.85 -9.12 -13.21
CA PHE A 44 12.09 -9.32 -11.98
C PHE A 44 12.48 -8.29 -10.90
N GLY A 45 13.77 -7.98 -10.75
CA GLY A 45 14.23 -6.93 -9.85
C GLY A 45 13.70 -5.54 -10.21
N ILE A 46 13.66 -5.19 -11.50
CA ILE A 46 13.09 -3.92 -11.99
C ILE A 46 11.58 -3.86 -11.68
N PHE A 47 10.84 -4.93 -11.97
CA PHE A 47 9.43 -5.03 -11.65
C PHE A 47 9.17 -4.87 -10.14
N GLN A 48 9.97 -5.55 -9.31
CA GLN A 48 9.90 -5.45 -7.85
C GLN A 48 10.20 -4.04 -7.34
N ALA A 49 11.16 -3.33 -7.95
CA ALA A 49 11.42 -1.93 -7.60
C ALA A 49 10.19 -1.06 -7.87
N GLY A 50 9.56 -1.21 -9.04
CA GLY A 50 8.30 -0.53 -9.36
C GLY A 50 7.18 -0.86 -8.37
N LEU A 51 7.04 -2.14 -8.01
CA LEU A 51 6.09 -2.61 -7.00
C LEU A 51 6.31 -1.94 -5.64
N ILE A 52 7.55 -1.89 -5.15
CA ILE A 52 7.90 -1.30 -3.85
C ILE A 52 7.59 0.20 -3.86
N ILE A 53 7.97 0.92 -4.92
CA ILE A 53 7.68 2.36 -5.06
C ILE A 53 6.17 2.60 -5.06
N SER A 54 5.42 1.82 -5.84
CA SER A 54 3.96 1.92 -5.93
C SER A 54 3.29 1.65 -4.57
N THR A 55 3.77 0.64 -3.85
CA THR A 55 3.31 0.31 -2.49
C THR A 55 3.55 1.47 -1.54
N ALA A 56 4.74 2.09 -1.59
CA ALA A 56 5.08 3.22 -0.74
C ALA A 56 4.15 4.41 -0.98
N LEU A 57 3.83 4.72 -2.25
CA LEU A 57 2.92 5.80 -2.62
C LEU A 57 1.52 5.57 -2.05
N ILE A 58 0.92 4.41 -2.33
CA ILE A 58 -0.43 4.07 -1.85
C ILE A 58 -0.48 4.05 -0.33
N LEU A 59 0.53 3.47 0.33
CA LEU A 59 0.50 3.37 1.78
C LEU A 59 0.67 4.74 2.45
N SER A 60 1.43 5.65 1.84
CA SER A 60 1.61 7.01 2.37
C SER A 60 0.28 7.75 2.51
N SER A 61 -0.67 7.55 1.59
CA SER A 61 -1.99 8.17 1.65
C SER A 61 -2.90 7.53 2.71
N VAL A 62 -2.68 6.27 3.03
CA VAL A 62 -3.45 5.50 4.02
C VAL A 62 -2.95 5.71 5.46
N ILE A 63 -1.66 5.99 5.63
CA ILE A 63 -1.06 6.24 6.94
C ILE A 63 -1.67 7.48 7.60
N ASN A 64 -1.96 8.54 6.84
CA ASN A 64 -2.49 9.79 7.39
C ASN A 64 -3.86 9.59 8.08
N PRO A 65 -4.88 8.99 7.44
CA PRO A 65 -6.12 8.59 8.09
C PRO A 65 -5.91 7.69 9.31
N ALA A 66 -4.96 6.75 9.26
CA ALA A 66 -4.65 5.86 10.38
C ALA A 66 -4.13 6.60 11.61
N ILE A 67 -3.22 7.54 11.42
CA ILE A 67 -2.70 8.38 12.50
C ILE A 67 -3.79 9.32 13.04
N ASN A 68 -4.63 9.87 12.16
CA ASN A 68 -5.73 10.76 12.54
C ASN A 68 -6.79 10.04 13.38
N ALA A 69 -7.09 8.76 13.09
CA ALA A 69 -7.98 7.95 13.92
C ALA A 69 -7.46 7.84 15.37
N ILE A 70 -6.15 7.71 15.56
CA ILE A 70 -5.52 7.72 16.90
C ILE A 70 -5.73 9.07 17.59
N ARG A 71 -5.56 10.17 16.84
CA ARG A 71 -5.71 11.53 17.39
C ARG A 71 -7.12 11.78 17.90
N ILE A 72 -8.15 11.43 17.13
CA ILE A 72 -9.56 11.67 17.50
C ILE A 72 -9.94 10.87 18.75
N VAL A 73 -9.51 9.62 18.81
CA VAL A 73 -9.86 8.70 19.90
C VAL A 73 -9.07 9.01 21.19
N SER A 74 -7.94 9.71 21.09
CA SER A 74 -7.10 10.10 22.24
C SER A 74 -7.37 11.51 22.78
N VAL A 75 -8.42 12.21 22.32
CA VAL A 75 -8.84 13.49 22.90
C VAL A 75 -9.49 13.23 24.27
N GLY A 76 -8.68 13.13 25.32
CA GLY A 76 -9.14 12.92 26.70
C GLY A 76 -8.15 12.20 27.61
N SER A 77 -8.66 11.53 28.65
CA SER A 77 -7.89 10.65 29.52
C SER A 77 -7.47 9.36 28.80
N PHE A 78 -6.32 8.82 29.18
CA PHE A 78 -5.81 7.55 28.63
C PHE A 78 -6.69 6.39 29.13
N ASP A 79 -7.64 5.96 28.30
CA ASP A 79 -8.47 4.78 28.54
C ASP A 79 -7.97 3.65 27.63
N LEU A 80 -7.71 2.48 28.23
CA LEU A 80 -7.25 1.28 27.54
C LEU A 80 -8.22 0.85 26.44
N MET A 81 -9.54 1.03 26.66
CA MET A 81 -10.57 0.69 25.68
C MET A 81 -10.51 1.61 24.45
N LEU A 82 -10.25 2.90 24.65
CA LEU A 82 -10.06 3.88 23.57
C LEU A 82 -8.76 3.57 22.79
N ALA A 83 -7.67 3.22 23.48
CA ALA A 83 -6.42 2.81 22.83
C ALA A 83 -6.61 1.58 21.93
N MET A 84 -7.30 0.54 22.41
CA MET A 84 -7.59 -0.66 21.61
C MET A 84 -8.41 -0.36 20.36
N LYS A 85 -9.45 0.49 20.47
CA LYS A 85 -10.26 0.90 19.32
C LYS A 85 -9.43 1.64 18.27
N SER A 86 -8.56 2.56 18.70
CA SER A 86 -7.69 3.31 17.78
C SER A 86 -6.74 2.39 17.01
N MET A 87 -6.17 1.39 17.68
CA MET A 87 -5.29 0.40 17.05
C MET A 87 -6.04 -0.48 16.04
N ALA A 88 -7.31 -0.83 16.31
CA ALA A 88 -8.14 -1.56 15.38
C ALA A 88 -8.36 -0.78 14.07
N TYR A 89 -8.63 0.53 14.14
CA TYR A 89 -8.75 1.38 12.94
C TYR A 89 -7.45 1.43 12.13
N VAL A 90 -6.30 1.58 12.80
CA VAL A 90 -4.99 1.57 12.14
C VAL A 90 -4.77 0.27 11.36
N LEU A 91 -5.09 -0.88 11.96
CA LEU A 91 -4.95 -2.18 11.31
C LEU A 91 -5.90 -2.34 10.11
N ILE A 92 -7.14 -1.87 10.23
CA ILE A 92 -8.11 -1.89 9.13
C ILE A 92 -7.59 -1.05 7.96
N PHE A 93 -7.12 0.17 8.22
CA PHE A 93 -6.59 1.03 7.15
C PHE A 93 -5.33 0.46 6.54
N PHE A 94 -4.40 -0.05 7.36
CA PHE A 94 -3.24 -0.77 6.85
C PHE A 94 -3.64 -1.94 5.92
N ALA A 95 -4.63 -2.74 6.31
CA ALA A 95 -5.13 -3.83 5.49
C ALA A 95 -5.75 -3.33 4.18
N ILE A 96 -6.51 -2.23 4.21
CA ILE A 96 -7.07 -1.57 3.02
C ILE A 96 -5.93 -1.14 2.08
N GLY A 97 -4.91 -0.44 2.59
CA GLY A 97 -3.78 0.01 1.77
C GLY A 97 -3.03 -1.13 1.09
N VAL A 98 -2.78 -2.23 1.83
CA VAL A 98 -2.17 -3.44 1.27
C VAL A 98 -3.08 -4.07 0.21
N LEU A 99 -4.38 -4.20 0.49
CA LEU A 99 -5.35 -4.78 -0.44
C LEU A 99 -5.43 -3.98 -1.74
N PHE A 100 -5.54 -2.66 -1.67
CA PHE A 100 -5.57 -1.81 -2.87
C PHE A 100 -4.26 -1.86 -3.64
N THR A 101 -3.11 -1.96 -2.95
CA THR A 101 -1.82 -2.20 -3.60
C THR A 101 -1.85 -3.49 -4.42
N LEU A 102 -2.37 -4.59 -3.86
CA LEU A 102 -2.50 -5.85 -4.59
C LEU A 102 -3.46 -5.74 -5.79
N ILE A 103 -4.57 -5.01 -5.65
CA ILE A 103 -5.51 -4.75 -6.75
C ILE A 103 -4.82 -3.95 -7.87
N ILE A 104 -4.06 -2.92 -7.53
CA ILE A 104 -3.32 -2.09 -8.49
C ILE A 104 -2.28 -2.93 -9.23
N VAL A 105 -1.58 -3.81 -8.52
CA VAL A 105 -0.61 -4.72 -9.14
C VAL A 105 -1.29 -5.70 -10.09
N GLY A 106 -2.38 -6.34 -9.65
CA GLY A 106 -3.14 -7.27 -10.47
C GLY A 106 -3.73 -6.59 -11.71
N SER A 107 -4.30 -5.39 -11.54
CA SER A 107 -4.90 -4.62 -12.65
C SER A 107 -3.85 -4.06 -13.61
N GLY A 108 -2.70 -3.60 -13.12
CA GLY A 108 -1.60 -3.13 -13.97
C GLY A 108 -1.06 -4.24 -14.88
N VAL A 109 -0.84 -5.43 -14.32
CA VAL A 109 -0.44 -6.61 -15.11
C VAL A 109 -1.56 -7.03 -16.07
N PHE A 110 -2.83 -7.02 -15.63
CA PHE A 110 -3.97 -7.34 -16.50
C PHE A 110 -4.15 -6.37 -17.68
N ALA A 111 -3.95 -5.07 -17.44
CA ALA A 111 -4.01 -4.06 -18.49
C ALA A 111 -2.94 -4.32 -19.56
N LEU A 112 -1.74 -4.72 -19.13
CA LEU A 112 -0.64 -5.08 -20.02
C LEU A 112 -0.94 -6.31 -20.87
N PHE A 113 -1.36 -7.43 -20.27
CA PHE A 113 -1.76 -8.66 -20.99
C PHE A 113 -2.71 -8.35 -22.16
N ARG A 114 -3.65 -7.43 -21.93
CA ARG A 114 -4.67 -7.08 -22.92
C ARG A 114 -4.15 -6.19 -24.05
N MET A 115 -3.09 -5.42 -23.81
CA MET A 115 -2.47 -4.54 -24.81
C MET A 115 -1.44 -5.27 -25.67
N THR A 116 -0.71 -6.23 -25.10
CA THR A 116 0.45 -6.88 -25.74
C THR A 116 0.11 -8.26 -26.33
N SER A 117 -0.97 -8.92 -25.88
CA SER A 117 -1.29 -10.32 -26.24
C SER A 117 -0.15 -11.33 -25.95
N VAL A 118 0.80 -10.96 -25.08
CA VAL A 118 1.93 -11.78 -24.64
C VAL A 118 1.72 -12.15 -23.17
N ASP A 119 2.31 -13.24 -22.68
CA ASP A 119 2.27 -13.54 -21.25
C ASP A 119 3.39 -12.80 -20.49
N GLU A 120 3.08 -11.68 -19.83
CA GLU A 120 4.01 -10.90 -19.02
C GLU A 120 4.76 -11.71 -17.97
N TRP A 121 4.14 -12.72 -17.35
CA TRP A 121 4.83 -13.51 -16.31
C TRP A 121 5.95 -14.35 -16.92
N VAL A 122 5.69 -14.92 -18.10
CA VAL A 122 6.68 -15.69 -18.86
C VAL A 122 7.80 -14.76 -19.34
N GLU A 123 7.47 -13.60 -19.88
CA GLU A 123 8.46 -12.63 -20.34
C GLU A 123 9.32 -12.06 -19.20
N LEU A 124 8.72 -11.78 -18.04
CA LEU A 124 9.45 -11.39 -16.84
C LEU A 124 10.42 -12.50 -16.42
N SER A 125 10.03 -13.77 -16.52
CA SER A 125 10.91 -14.89 -16.19
C SER A 125 12.04 -15.11 -17.20
N ASN A 126 11.83 -14.72 -18.46
CA ASN A 126 12.82 -14.78 -19.54
C ASN A 126 13.77 -13.56 -19.56
N ASP A 127 13.84 -12.80 -18.46
CA ASP A 127 14.65 -11.60 -18.28
C ASP A 127 14.42 -10.51 -19.35
N ASN A 128 13.15 -10.32 -19.77
CA ASN A 128 12.79 -9.21 -20.64
C ASN A 128 12.69 -7.87 -19.89
N LYS A 129 13.79 -7.11 -19.92
CA LYS A 129 13.94 -5.84 -19.19
C LYS A 129 12.99 -4.75 -19.68
N ALA A 130 12.62 -4.77 -20.96
CA ALA A 130 11.70 -3.79 -21.54
C ALA A 130 10.30 -3.93 -20.93
N ILE A 131 9.80 -5.17 -20.85
CA ILE A 131 8.50 -5.47 -20.24
C ILE A 131 8.52 -5.15 -18.73
N ALA A 132 9.62 -5.44 -18.04
CA ALA A 132 9.77 -5.06 -16.64
C ALA A 132 9.70 -3.55 -16.41
N PHE A 133 10.37 -2.75 -17.24
CA PHE A 133 10.36 -1.29 -17.14
C PHE A 133 8.96 -0.72 -17.39
N ILE A 134 8.28 -1.20 -18.43
CA ILE A 134 6.93 -0.76 -18.77
C ILE A 134 5.96 -1.14 -17.64
N SER A 135 6.08 -2.36 -17.11
CA SER A 135 5.28 -2.83 -15.97
C SER A 135 5.50 -1.96 -14.74
N ALA A 136 6.77 -1.70 -14.38
CA ALA A 136 7.11 -0.83 -13.26
C ALA A 136 6.54 0.59 -13.43
N ALA A 137 6.65 1.17 -14.62
CA ALA A 137 6.12 2.50 -14.92
C ALA A 137 4.59 2.56 -14.80
N ILE A 138 3.89 1.52 -15.27
CA ILE A 138 2.43 1.43 -15.15
C ILE A 138 2.00 1.28 -13.69
N LEU A 139 2.68 0.45 -12.90
CA LEU A 139 2.40 0.31 -11.48
C LEU A 139 2.52 1.66 -10.76
N ILE A 140 3.63 2.38 -11.01
CA ILE A 140 3.87 3.68 -10.41
C ILE A 140 2.82 4.69 -10.86
N GLY A 141 2.50 4.73 -12.16
CA GLY A 141 1.49 5.62 -12.72
C GLY A 141 0.10 5.36 -12.12
N LEU A 142 -0.32 4.11 -12.01
CA LEU A 142 -1.58 3.74 -11.38
C LEU A 142 -1.59 4.08 -9.88
N ALA A 143 -0.48 3.84 -9.18
CA ALA A 143 -0.37 4.20 -7.77
C ALA A 143 -0.49 5.71 -7.56
N LEU A 144 0.16 6.54 -8.39
CA LEU A 144 0.03 8.00 -8.35
C LEU A 144 -1.39 8.48 -8.66
N ILE A 145 -2.10 7.82 -9.56
CA ILE A 145 -3.50 8.17 -9.86
C ILE A 145 -4.40 7.78 -8.68
N MET A 146 -4.16 6.62 -8.07
CA MET A 146 -5.06 6.04 -7.08
C MET A 146 -4.78 6.48 -5.63
N ASP A 147 -3.59 6.99 -5.32
CA ASP A 147 -3.17 7.27 -3.95
C ASP A 147 -4.18 8.14 -3.18
N GLN A 148 -4.63 9.25 -3.77
CA GLN A 148 -5.55 10.21 -3.17
C GLN A 148 -6.93 9.59 -2.93
N TYR A 149 -7.44 8.83 -3.91
CA TYR A 149 -8.75 8.18 -3.79
C TYR A 149 -8.77 7.12 -2.69
N ILE A 150 -7.68 6.36 -2.53
CA ILE A 150 -7.56 5.37 -1.46
C ILE A 150 -7.50 6.06 -0.08
N GLY A 151 -6.79 7.19 0.01
CA GLY A 151 -6.79 8.03 1.21
C GLY A 151 -8.20 8.49 1.59
N HIS A 152 -8.95 9.04 0.63
CA HIS A 152 -10.34 9.48 0.86
C HIS A 152 -11.27 8.35 1.26
N LEU A 153 -11.13 7.16 0.68
CA LEU A 153 -11.89 5.98 1.11
C LEU A 153 -11.65 5.66 2.59
N CYS A 154 -10.40 5.77 3.05
CA CYS A 154 -10.09 5.58 4.47
C CYS A 154 -10.67 6.69 5.35
N GLU A 155 -10.67 7.94 4.89
CA GLU A 155 -11.24 9.08 5.62
C GLU A 155 -12.74 8.95 5.85
N ILE A 156 -13.50 8.42 4.89
CA ILE A 156 -14.96 8.20 5.03
C ILE A 156 -15.27 7.18 6.13
N ILE A 157 -14.37 6.23 6.38
CA ILE A 157 -14.53 5.20 7.42
C ILE A 157 -14.23 5.79 8.82
N VAL A 158 -13.42 6.86 8.90
CA VAL A 158 -13.12 7.53 10.18
C VAL A 158 -14.37 8.27 10.66
N PRO A 159 -14.93 7.93 11.84
CA PRO A 159 -16.03 8.68 12.42
C PRO A 159 -15.48 9.99 12.99
N TYR A 160 -15.36 11.01 12.15
CA TYR A 160 -15.04 12.35 12.63
C TYR A 160 -16.19 12.85 13.52
N PRO A 161 -15.89 13.50 14.67
CA PRO A 161 -16.93 14.15 15.45
C PRO A 161 -17.63 15.17 14.55
N LYS A 162 -18.97 15.15 14.55
CA LYS A 162 -19.76 16.15 13.81
C LYS A 162 -19.34 17.52 14.32
N VAL A 163 -18.58 18.26 13.52
CA VAL A 163 -18.34 19.68 13.79
C VAL A 163 -19.71 20.36 13.80
N PHE A 164 -20.00 21.11 14.86
CA PHE A 164 -21.19 21.95 14.91
C PHE A 164 -21.19 22.82 13.65
N GLN A 165 -22.15 22.59 12.76
CA GLN A 165 -22.47 23.54 11.71
C GLN A 165 -23.01 24.77 12.43
N ILE A 166 -22.17 25.79 12.58
CA ILE A 166 -22.64 27.12 12.94
C ILE A 166 -23.33 27.64 11.67
N ASN A 167 -24.66 27.64 11.69
CA ASN A 167 -25.49 28.32 10.71
C ASN A 167 -25.16 29.81 10.66
#